data_AF-A0A2D5IWD0-F1
#
_entry.id   AF-A0A2D5IWD0-F1
#
_cell.length_a   1.000
_cell.length_b   1.000
_cell.length_c   1.000
_cell.angle_alpha   90.00
_cell.angle_beta   90.00
_cell.angle_gamma   90.00
#
_symmetry.space_group_name_H-M   'P 1'
#
loop_
_entity.id
_entity.type
_entity.pdbx_description
1 polymer ?
#
loop_
_entity_poly.entity_id
_entity_poly.type
_entity_poly.pdbx_seq_one_letter_code
_entity_poly.pdbx_strand_id
1 'polypeptide(L)'
;MPKIDNITYPEGDERLLKFKPLGNMYRVFLKKRSAEENWQFLDQTARTIDPRKQYPVFFDDEGKYSINVDSKIKNQAKALAEAGDWKAGGWRKIYSDSRKAINLQMEVNFQDDFYKSPDFKAYHVQTLRKSIKIPKALKQHLAIEDESLLADTVVLFMSDRKAGAQAARSLSARKQSPCTPDEIGKAIARFFRVR
;
A
#
# COMPACT_ATOMS: atom_id res chain seq x y z
N MET A 1 6.84 9.49 3.52
CA MET A 1 5.60 8.70 3.80
C MET A 1 4.48 9.19 2.92
N PRO A 2 3.92 8.34 2.05
CA PRO A 2 2.81 8.71 1.17
C PRO A 2 1.59 9.14 2.01
N LYS A 3 1.04 10.30 1.67
CA LYS A 3 -0.16 10.86 2.31
C LYS A 3 -1.30 10.86 1.28
N ILE A 4 -2.32 10.06 1.54
CA ILE A 4 -3.52 9.93 0.69
C ILE A 4 -4.71 10.34 1.54
N ASP A 5 -5.46 11.36 1.13
CA ASP A 5 -6.68 11.85 1.80
C ASP A 5 -6.52 12.11 3.31
N ASN A 6 -5.35 12.63 3.70
CA ASN A 6 -4.92 12.88 5.08
C ASN A 6 -4.54 11.66 5.93
N ILE A 7 -4.54 10.46 5.35
CA ILE A 7 -3.97 9.26 5.97
C ILE A 7 -2.53 9.08 5.51
N THR A 8 -1.64 8.86 6.47
CA THR A 8 -0.23 8.55 6.23
C THR A 8 -0.04 7.04 6.15
N TYR A 9 0.56 6.57 5.06
CA TYR A 9 0.89 5.17 4.83
C TYR A 9 2.40 4.90 4.98
N PRO A 10 2.81 3.65 5.27
CA PRO A 10 4.21 3.27 5.33
C PRO A 10 4.93 3.58 4.02
N GLU A 11 6.16 4.09 4.12
CA GLU A 11 7.04 4.35 2.99
C GLU A 11 8.03 3.21 2.80
N GLY A 12 8.18 2.76 1.56
CA GLY A 12 9.07 1.67 1.20
C GLY A 12 8.46 0.28 1.42
N ASP A 13 8.81 -0.63 0.53
CA ASP A 13 8.21 -1.96 0.40
C ASP A 13 8.41 -2.81 1.65
N GLU A 14 9.59 -2.78 2.26
CA GLU A 14 9.83 -3.49 3.52
C GLU A 14 8.91 -3.02 4.66
N ARG A 15 8.63 -1.71 4.76
CA ARG A 15 7.74 -1.19 5.81
C ARG A 15 6.30 -1.53 5.49
N LEU A 16 5.91 -1.49 4.22
CA LEU A 16 4.59 -1.89 3.75
C LEU A 16 4.32 -3.38 4.04
N LEU A 17 5.29 -4.26 3.78
CA LEU A 17 5.20 -5.70 4.06
C LEU A 17 5.07 -6.01 5.56
N LYS A 18 5.67 -5.18 6.42
CA LYS A 18 5.60 -5.29 7.89
C LYS A 18 4.34 -4.66 8.50
N PHE A 19 3.67 -3.78 7.76
CA PHE A 19 2.47 -3.10 8.26
C PHE A 19 1.29 -4.07 8.27
N LYS A 20 0.93 -4.58 9.46
CA LYS A 20 -0.07 -5.66 9.66
C LYS A 20 -1.34 -5.52 8.81
N PRO A 21 -1.97 -4.32 8.68
CA PRO A 21 -3.16 -4.19 7.85
C PRO A 21 -2.94 -4.33 6.34
N LEU A 22 -1.78 -3.91 5.82
CA LEU A 22 -1.51 -3.88 4.37
C LEU A 22 -0.57 -4.98 3.89
N GLY A 23 0.26 -5.54 4.76
CA GLY A 23 1.32 -6.46 4.36
C GLY A 23 0.79 -7.69 3.63
N ASN A 24 -0.30 -8.31 4.11
CA ASN A 24 -0.89 -9.46 3.42
C ASN A 24 -1.51 -9.08 2.08
N MET A 25 -2.17 -7.92 2.02
CA MET A 25 -2.73 -7.39 0.79
C MET A 25 -1.65 -7.12 -0.25
N TYR A 26 -0.51 -6.57 0.18
CA TYR A 26 0.61 -6.30 -0.72
C TYR A 26 1.25 -7.58 -1.24
N ARG A 27 1.40 -8.63 -0.41
CA ARG A 27 1.85 -9.96 -0.86
C ARG A 27 0.92 -10.56 -1.92
N VAL A 28 -0.39 -10.47 -1.72
CA VAL A 28 -1.39 -10.95 -2.69
C VAL A 28 -1.30 -10.15 -4.00
N PHE A 29 -1.14 -8.83 -3.91
CA PHE A 29 -0.95 -7.96 -5.06
C PHE A 29 0.30 -8.35 -5.88
N LEU A 30 1.45 -8.51 -5.22
CA LEU A 30 2.71 -8.89 -5.87
C LEU A 30 2.64 -10.29 -6.49
N LYS A 31 1.97 -11.24 -5.83
CA LYS A 31 1.71 -12.57 -6.38
C LYS A 31 0.92 -12.50 -7.69
N LYS A 32 -0.13 -11.67 -7.75
CA LYS A 32 -0.91 -11.45 -8.99
C LYS A 32 -0.09 -10.80 -10.11
N ARG A 33 1.01 -10.12 -9.78
CA ARG A 33 1.96 -9.50 -10.72
C ARG A 33 3.20 -10.36 -11.00
N SER A 34 3.20 -11.62 -10.55
CA SER A 34 4.34 -12.54 -10.71
C SER A 34 5.65 -11.97 -10.16
N ALA A 35 5.56 -11.29 -9.02
CA ALA A 35 6.68 -10.63 -8.33
C ALA A 35 6.86 -11.16 -6.90
N GLU A 36 6.53 -12.44 -6.69
CA GLU A 36 6.50 -13.08 -5.38
C GLU A 36 7.87 -13.39 -4.79
N GLU A 37 8.87 -13.60 -5.65
CA GLU A 37 10.27 -13.75 -5.29
C GLU A 37 10.78 -12.56 -4.46
N ASN A 38 10.32 -11.35 -4.79
CA ASN A 38 10.78 -10.12 -4.15
C ASN A 38 10.34 -10.07 -2.67
N TRP A 39 9.05 -10.27 -2.38
CA TRP A 39 8.58 -10.23 -0.99
C TRP A 39 9.04 -11.46 -0.20
N GLN A 40 9.19 -12.63 -0.84
CA GLN A 40 9.73 -13.84 -0.20
C GLN A 40 11.16 -13.59 0.28
N PHE A 41 11.99 -12.99 -0.57
CA PHE A 41 13.37 -12.62 -0.21
C PHE A 41 13.40 -11.61 0.95
N LEU A 42 12.62 -10.53 0.86
CA LEU A 42 12.57 -9.51 1.91
C LEU A 42 12.08 -10.09 3.26
N ASP A 43 11.02 -10.90 3.26
CA ASP A 43 10.47 -11.49 4.48
C ASP A 43 11.42 -12.50 5.13
N GLN A 44 11.98 -13.43 4.35
CA GLN A 44 12.83 -14.49 4.88
C GLN A 44 14.12 -13.90 5.43
N THR A 45 14.75 -12.99 4.68
CA THR A 45 16.02 -12.41 5.11
C THR A 45 15.85 -11.43 6.25
N ALA A 46 14.72 -10.72 6.36
CA ALA A 46 14.46 -9.80 7.48
C ALA A 46 14.40 -10.52 8.84
N ARG A 47 14.03 -11.81 8.85
CA ARG A 47 14.01 -12.63 10.07
C ARG A 47 15.39 -13.18 10.40
N THR A 48 15.99 -13.88 9.45
CA THR A 48 17.27 -14.55 9.62
C THR A 48 18.01 -14.58 8.29
N ILE A 49 19.30 -14.26 8.30
CA ILE A 49 20.19 -14.49 7.16
C ILE A 49 20.86 -15.84 7.35
N ASP A 50 20.56 -16.80 6.48
CA ASP A 50 21.15 -18.14 6.43
C ASP A 50 21.60 -18.41 4.97
N PRO A 51 22.83 -18.01 4.60
CA PRO A 51 23.29 -18.08 3.23
C PRO A 51 23.24 -19.48 2.64
N ARG A 52 23.49 -20.51 3.46
CA ARG A 52 23.51 -21.91 3.03
C ARG A 52 22.14 -22.38 2.55
N LYS A 53 21.06 -21.96 3.22
CA LYS A 53 19.69 -22.30 2.83
C LYS A 53 19.11 -21.36 1.80
N GLN A 54 19.53 -20.10 1.81
CA GLN A 54 18.93 -19.03 1.01
C GLN A 54 19.58 -18.86 -0.36
N TYR A 55 20.87 -19.17 -0.52
CA TYR A 55 21.56 -19.17 -1.82
C TYR A 55 20.82 -19.97 -2.90
N PRO A 56 20.54 -21.28 -2.73
CA PRO A 56 19.90 -22.08 -3.77
C PRO A 56 18.44 -21.66 -4.06
N VAL A 57 17.85 -20.82 -3.22
CA VAL A 57 16.46 -20.36 -3.38
C VAL A 57 16.40 -19.03 -4.12
N PHE A 58 17.28 -18.10 -3.78
CA PHE A 58 17.20 -16.70 -4.20
C PHE A 58 18.33 -16.26 -5.14
N PHE A 59 19.53 -16.80 -4.98
CA PHE A 59 20.70 -16.30 -5.72
C PHE A 59 21.10 -17.21 -6.88
N ASP A 60 20.82 -18.50 -6.76
CA ASP A 60 20.95 -19.45 -7.85
C ASP A 60 19.95 -19.13 -8.97
N ASP A 61 20.37 -19.27 -10.23
CA ASP A 61 19.53 -19.01 -11.39
C ASP A 61 18.42 -20.06 -11.56
N GLU A 62 18.65 -21.28 -11.05
CA GLU A 62 17.64 -22.35 -11.00
C GLU A 62 16.75 -22.25 -9.75
N GLY A 63 17.02 -21.29 -8.88
CA GLY A 63 16.29 -21.09 -7.64
C GLY A 63 14.81 -20.75 -7.88
N LYS A 64 13.91 -21.41 -7.15
CA LYS A 64 12.45 -21.20 -7.25
C LYS A 64 12.04 -19.72 -7.13
N TYR A 65 12.76 -18.95 -6.32
CA TYR A 65 12.54 -17.52 -6.12
C TYR A 65 13.80 -16.74 -6.48
N SER A 66 14.49 -17.13 -7.56
CA SER A 66 15.68 -16.41 -8.03
C SER A 66 15.36 -14.93 -8.20
N ILE A 67 16.04 -14.08 -7.43
CA ILE A 67 15.78 -12.64 -7.43
C ILE A 67 16.47 -11.97 -8.60
N ASN A 68 15.80 -10.98 -9.18
CA ASN A 68 16.36 -10.19 -10.27
C ASN A 68 17.26 -9.07 -9.72
N VAL A 69 18.53 -9.40 -9.49
CA VAL A 69 19.56 -8.44 -9.04
C VAL A 69 20.75 -8.44 -9.99
N ASP A 70 21.59 -7.42 -9.87
CA ASP A 70 22.78 -7.25 -10.70
C ASP A 70 23.65 -8.52 -10.73
N SER A 71 24.11 -8.88 -11.93
CA SER A 71 24.94 -10.06 -12.17
C SER A 71 26.18 -10.12 -11.28
N LYS A 72 26.76 -8.97 -10.90
CA LYS A 72 27.90 -8.89 -9.97
C LYS A 72 27.53 -9.43 -8.59
N ILE A 73 26.33 -9.16 -8.11
CA ILE A 73 25.85 -9.67 -6.81
C ILE A 73 25.67 -11.19 -6.89
N LYS A 74 25.04 -11.69 -7.96
CA LYS A 74 24.87 -13.13 -8.19
C LYS A 74 26.21 -13.86 -8.29
N ASN A 75 27.17 -13.31 -9.05
CA ASN A 75 28.51 -13.88 -9.21
C ASN A 75 29.28 -13.93 -7.88
N GLN A 76 29.18 -12.90 -7.04
CA GLN A 76 29.78 -12.89 -5.71
C GLN A 76 29.16 -13.94 -4.78
N ALA A 77 27.84 -14.08 -4.81
CA ALA A 77 27.13 -15.11 -4.05
C ALA A 77 27.53 -16.52 -4.50
N LYS A 78 27.61 -16.74 -5.81
CA LYS A 78 28.04 -18.01 -6.40
C LYS A 78 29.46 -18.39 -6.00
N ALA A 79 30.42 -17.47 -6.10
CA ALA A 79 31.80 -17.73 -5.71
C ALA A 79 31.95 -18.14 -4.24
N LEU A 80 31.20 -17.49 -3.32
CA LEU A 80 31.21 -17.85 -1.90
C LEU A 80 30.52 -19.19 -1.63
N ALA A 81 29.44 -19.50 -2.35
CA ALA A 81 28.73 -20.76 -2.25
C ALA A 81 29.60 -21.93 -2.75
N GLU A 82 30.27 -21.79 -3.89
CA GLU A 82 31.19 -22.79 -4.46
C GLU A 82 32.41 -23.03 -3.57
N ALA A 83 32.92 -21.98 -2.92
CA ALA A 83 33.98 -22.11 -1.90
C ALA A 83 33.49 -22.75 -0.58
N GLY A 84 32.18 -22.95 -0.40
CA GLY A 84 31.59 -23.45 0.84
C GLY A 84 31.73 -22.49 2.03
N ASP A 85 32.09 -21.22 1.79
CA ASP A 85 32.34 -20.23 2.84
C ASP A 85 31.06 -19.49 3.24
N TRP A 86 30.20 -20.17 3.99
CA TRP A 86 28.92 -19.64 4.47
C TRP A 86 29.05 -18.60 5.59
N LYS A 87 30.25 -18.44 6.16
CA LYS A 87 30.53 -17.50 7.26
C LYS A 87 31.29 -16.27 6.81
N ALA A 88 31.68 -16.20 5.53
CA ALA A 88 32.33 -15.05 4.92
C ALA A 88 31.58 -13.74 5.24
N GLY A 89 32.33 -12.70 5.60
CA GLY A 89 31.77 -11.35 5.76
C GLY A 89 31.12 -10.81 4.49
N GLY A 90 31.52 -11.31 3.31
CA GLY A 90 30.97 -10.94 2.00
C GLY A 90 29.46 -11.17 1.87
N TRP A 91 28.91 -12.18 2.54
CA TRP A 91 27.47 -12.43 2.54
C TRP A 91 26.67 -11.22 3.04
N ARG A 92 27.13 -10.54 4.09
CA ARG A 92 26.43 -9.36 4.62
C ARG A 92 26.25 -8.27 3.55
N LYS A 93 27.29 -8.05 2.75
CA LYS A 93 27.26 -7.08 1.65
C LYS A 93 26.30 -7.52 0.54
N ILE A 94 26.34 -8.80 0.15
CA ILE A 94 25.42 -9.38 -0.85
C ILE A 94 23.97 -9.15 -0.44
N TYR A 95 23.57 -9.55 0.78
CA TYR A 95 22.19 -9.35 1.26
C TYR A 95 21.82 -7.87 1.34
N SER A 96 22.72 -7.01 1.81
CA SER A 96 22.46 -5.57 1.88
C SER A 96 22.21 -4.96 0.50
N ASP A 97 23.03 -5.31 -0.49
CA ASP A 97 22.92 -4.74 -1.83
C ASP A 97 21.70 -5.31 -2.56
N SER A 98 21.42 -6.61 -2.41
CA SER A 98 20.20 -7.23 -2.92
C SER A 98 18.94 -6.59 -2.36
N ARG A 99 18.87 -6.33 -1.05
CA ARG A 99 17.71 -5.65 -0.46
C ARG A 99 17.50 -4.27 -1.04
N LYS A 100 18.57 -3.49 -1.23
CA LYS A 100 18.46 -2.16 -1.86
C LYS A 100 17.93 -2.26 -3.29
N ALA A 101 18.48 -3.18 -4.09
CA ALA A 101 18.05 -3.39 -5.47
C ALA A 101 16.57 -3.81 -5.54
N ILE A 102 16.15 -4.76 -4.70
CA ILE A 102 14.78 -5.27 -4.68
C ILE A 102 13.79 -4.21 -4.20
N ASN A 103 14.10 -3.46 -3.12
CA ASN A 103 13.24 -2.36 -2.69
C ASN A 103 13.08 -1.31 -3.80
N LEU A 104 14.17 -0.90 -4.46
CA LEU A 104 14.10 0.06 -5.57
C LEU A 104 13.26 -0.48 -6.73
N GLN A 105 13.45 -1.74 -7.10
CA GLN A 105 12.66 -2.38 -8.14
C GLN A 105 11.17 -2.41 -7.78
N MET A 106 10.82 -2.74 -6.54
CA MET A 106 9.44 -2.80 -6.10
C MET A 106 8.79 -1.41 -6.02
N GLU A 107 9.54 -0.42 -5.54
CA GLU A 107 9.09 0.97 -5.49
C GLU A 107 8.73 1.48 -6.89
N VAL A 108 9.63 1.28 -7.85
CA VAL A 108 9.47 1.76 -9.23
C VAL A 108 8.33 1.03 -9.96
N ASN A 109 8.21 -0.28 -9.78
CA ASN A 109 7.32 -1.10 -10.62
C ASN A 109 5.94 -1.38 -10.01
N PHE A 110 5.80 -1.33 -8.68
CA PHE A 110 4.62 -1.90 -8.01
C PHE A 110 3.96 -0.96 -7.01
N GLN A 111 4.69 -0.05 -6.37
CA GLN A 111 4.18 0.69 -5.22
C GLN A 111 3.01 1.63 -5.60
N ASP A 112 3.15 2.41 -6.68
CA ASP A 112 2.08 3.31 -7.14
C ASP A 112 0.84 2.53 -7.60
N ASP A 113 1.03 1.44 -8.34
CA ASP A 113 -0.05 0.56 -8.79
C ASP A 113 -0.77 -0.10 -7.61
N PHE A 114 -0.05 -0.46 -6.55
CA PHE A 114 -0.65 -1.01 -5.34
C PHE A 114 -1.61 -0.01 -4.69
N TYR A 115 -1.22 1.26 -4.56
CA TYR A 115 -2.09 2.31 -4.01
C TYR A 115 -3.29 2.64 -4.91
N LYS A 116 -3.26 2.24 -6.18
CA LYS A 116 -4.39 2.34 -7.10
C LYS A 116 -5.26 1.09 -7.14
N SER A 117 -4.81 0.00 -6.51
CA SER A 117 -5.50 -1.30 -6.56
C SER A 117 -6.87 -1.26 -5.87
N PRO A 118 -7.86 -2.05 -6.34
CA PRO A 118 -9.18 -2.12 -5.72
C PRO A 118 -9.14 -2.52 -4.24
N ASP A 119 -8.29 -3.49 -3.90
CA ASP A 119 -8.15 -3.99 -2.53
C ASP A 119 -7.64 -2.89 -1.59
N PHE A 120 -6.63 -2.11 -2.03
CA PHE A 120 -6.14 -0.97 -1.27
C PHE A 120 -7.20 0.12 -1.15
N LYS A 121 -7.90 0.47 -2.23
CA LYS A 121 -8.97 1.49 -2.21
C LYS A 121 -10.07 1.14 -1.22
N ALA A 122 -10.50 -0.12 -1.17
CA ALA A 122 -11.49 -0.59 -0.21
C ALA A 122 -11.01 -0.42 1.24
N TYR A 123 -9.76 -0.80 1.52
CA TYR A 123 -9.16 -0.58 2.84
C TYR A 123 -8.98 0.90 3.18
N HIS A 124 -8.60 1.72 2.20
CA HIS A 124 -8.43 3.16 2.35
C HIS A 124 -9.74 3.83 2.76
N VAL A 125 -10.84 3.52 2.07
CA VAL A 125 -12.20 3.99 2.40
C VAL A 125 -12.59 3.64 3.84
N GLN A 126 -12.36 2.40 4.27
CA GLN A 126 -12.65 1.99 5.65
C GLN A 126 -11.78 2.75 6.68
N THR A 127 -10.53 3.00 6.34
CA THR A 127 -9.60 3.75 7.21
C THR A 127 -10.02 5.21 7.29
N LEU A 128 -10.42 5.83 6.17
CA LEU A 128 -10.95 7.18 6.12
C LEU A 128 -12.17 7.33 7.01
N ARG A 129 -13.14 6.41 6.87
CA ARG A 129 -14.36 6.40 7.69
C ARG A 129 -14.07 6.37 9.20
N LYS A 130 -13.05 5.63 9.62
CA LYS A 130 -12.63 5.58 11.04
C LYS A 130 -11.90 6.83 11.51
N SER A 131 -11.21 7.51 10.60
CA SER A 131 -10.37 8.68 10.90
C SER A 131 -11.14 10.00 10.87
N ILE A 132 -12.25 10.06 10.14
CA ILE A 132 -12.93 11.30 9.86
C ILE A 132 -13.74 11.78 11.06
N LYS A 133 -13.63 13.07 11.36
CA LYS A 133 -14.48 13.76 12.33
C LYS A 133 -15.32 14.77 11.58
N ILE A 134 -16.64 14.58 11.60
CA ILE A 134 -17.57 15.47 10.92
C ILE A 134 -17.66 16.79 11.71
N PRO A 135 -17.30 17.94 11.10
CA PRO A 135 -17.44 19.23 11.78
C PRO A 135 -18.91 19.51 12.12
N LYS A 136 -19.16 19.98 13.35
CA LYS A 136 -20.52 20.34 13.80
C LYS A 136 -21.21 21.32 12.84
N ALA A 137 -20.47 22.30 12.32
CA ALA A 137 -20.98 23.26 11.35
C ALA A 137 -21.39 22.62 10.02
N LEU A 138 -20.69 21.58 9.56
CA LEU A 138 -21.10 20.83 8.36
C LEU A 138 -22.39 20.05 8.62
N LYS A 139 -22.48 19.37 9.77
CA LYS A 139 -23.70 18.65 10.17
C LYS A 139 -24.91 19.58 10.24
N GLN A 140 -24.74 20.75 10.86
CA GLN A 140 -25.79 21.77 10.96
C GLN A 140 -26.19 22.33 9.59
N HIS A 141 -25.22 22.58 8.71
CA HIS A 141 -25.49 23.13 7.39
C HIS A 141 -26.25 22.16 6.49
N LEU A 142 -25.86 20.87 6.50
CA LEU A 142 -26.49 19.84 5.67
C LEU A 142 -27.77 19.27 6.27
N ALA A 143 -28.01 19.48 7.57
CA ALA A 143 -29.18 18.98 8.31
C ALA A 143 -29.48 17.49 8.08
N ILE A 144 -28.43 16.66 7.92
CA ILE A 144 -28.55 15.20 7.81
C ILE A 144 -28.54 14.62 9.23
N GLU A 145 -29.63 13.98 9.62
CA GLU A 145 -29.79 13.38 10.96
C GLU A 145 -28.92 12.13 11.14
N ASP A 146 -28.83 11.30 10.10
CA ASP A 146 -28.01 10.09 10.08
C ASP A 146 -26.52 10.44 9.92
N GLU A 147 -25.80 10.45 11.05
CA GLU A 147 -24.37 10.72 11.09
C GLU A 147 -23.54 9.71 10.29
N SER A 148 -23.97 8.44 10.27
CA SER A 148 -23.26 7.40 9.52
C SER A 148 -23.34 7.67 8.03
N LEU A 149 -24.53 8.05 7.56
CA LEU A 149 -24.78 8.36 6.16
C LEU A 149 -24.05 9.64 5.71
N LEU A 150 -24.00 10.67 6.57
CA LEU A 150 -23.19 11.86 6.33
C LEU A 150 -21.70 11.49 6.26
N ALA A 151 -21.20 10.68 7.20
CA ALA A 151 -19.81 10.22 7.19
C ALA A 151 -19.48 9.42 5.91
N ASP A 152 -20.35 8.49 5.51
CA ASP A 152 -20.18 7.72 4.28
C ASP A 152 -20.14 8.62 3.03
N THR A 153 -21.02 9.61 2.96
CA THR A 153 -21.04 10.58 1.85
C THR A 153 -19.75 11.40 1.77
N VAL A 154 -19.26 11.89 2.92
CA VAL A 154 -17.99 12.63 2.98
C VAL A 154 -16.81 11.75 2.57
N VAL A 155 -16.74 10.51 3.09
CA VAL A 155 -15.67 9.56 2.74
C VAL A 155 -15.67 9.27 1.25
N LEU A 156 -16.85 9.10 0.64
CA LEU A 156 -16.96 8.93 -0.81
C LEU A 156 -16.45 10.17 -1.55
N PHE A 157 -16.81 11.40 -1.15
CA PHE A 157 -16.25 12.59 -1.79
C PHE A 157 -14.72 12.69 -1.69
N MET A 158 -14.15 12.29 -0.55
CA MET A 158 -12.70 12.31 -0.35
C MET A 158 -11.99 11.27 -1.24
N SER A 159 -12.52 10.05 -1.30
CA SER A 159 -11.87 8.92 -1.99
C SER A 159 -12.23 8.77 -3.48
N ASP A 160 -13.45 9.12 -3.87
CA ASP A 160 -13.95 9.09 -5.25
C ASP A 160 -15.07 10.14 -5.44
N ARG A 161 -14.71 11.28 -6.02
CA ARG A 161 -15.64 12.39 -6.27
C ARG A 161 -16.89 11.99 -7.05
N LYS A 162 -16.81 11.04 -7.99
CA LYS A 162 -17.98 10.59 -8.75
C LYS A 162 -18.94 9.80 -7.86
N ALA A 163 -18.41 8.91 -7.04
CA ALA A 163 -19.19 8.17 -6.05
C ALA A 163 -19.81 9.13 -5.00
N GLY A 164 -19.05 10.13 -4.54
CA GLY A 164 -19.55 11.18 -3.64
C GLY A 164 -20.72 11.96 -4.25
N ALA A 165 -20.61 12.36 -5.52
CA ALA A 165 -21.70 13.04 -6.23
C ALA A 165 -22.95 12.17 -6.36
N GLN A 166 -22.79 10.86 -6.59
CA GLN A 166 -23.91 9.91 -6.63
C GLN A 166 -24.57 9.75 -5.25
N ALA A 167 -23.78 9.72 -4.17
CA ALA A 167 -24.29 9.71 -2.80
C ALA A 167 -25.09 10.98 -2.49
N ALA A 168 -24.58 12.17 -2.84
CA ALA A 168 -25.28 13.44 -2.67
C ALA A 168 -26.63 13.48 -3.42
N ARG A 169 -26.68 12.95 -4.65
CA ARG A 169 -27.93 12.81 -5.41
C ARG A 169 -28.94 11.91 -4.68
N SER A 170 -28.46 10.81 -4.10
CA SER A 170 -29.30 9.87 -3.36
C SER A 170 -29.87 10.51 -2.09
N LEU A 171 -29.08 11.31 -1.36
CA LEU A 171 -29.54 12.04 -0.17
C LEU A 171 -30.64 13.03 -0.49
N SER A 172 -30.44 13.84 -1.54
CA SER A 172 -31.42 14.84 -1.96
C SER A 172 -32.70 14.18 -2.48
N ALA A 173 -32.58 13.13 -3.29
CA ALA A 173 -33.75 12.38 -3.80
C ALA A 173 -34.58 11.73 -2.69
N ARG A 174 -33.92 11.25 -1.62
CA ARG A 174 -34.59 10.66 -0.44
C ARG A 174 -35.06 11.70 0.58
N LYS A 175 -34.90 13.00 0.29
CA LYS A 175 -35.23 14.11 1.21
C LYS A 175 -34.52 13.99 2.57
N GLN A 176 -33.32 13.41 2.59
CA GLN A 176 -32.50 13.27 3.81
C GLN A 176 -31.64 14.51 4.10
N SER A 177 -31.64 15.48 3.19
CA SER A 177 -31.05 16.81 3.36
C SER A 177 -31.92 17.83 2.62
N PRO A 178 -32.10 19.05 3.16
CA PRO A 178 -32.75 20.15 2.45
C PRO A 178 -31.88 20.72 1.32
N CYS A 179 -30.58 20.38 1.28
CA CYS A 179 -29.64 20.86 0.28
C CYS A 179 -29.76 20.08 -1.04
N THR A 180 -29.51 20.79 -2.14
CA THR A 180 -29.30 20.18 -3.46
C THR A 180 -27.99 19.38 -3.49
N PRO A 181 -27.83 18.43 -4.43
CA PRO A 181 -26.59 17.65 -4.55
C PRO A 181 -25.33 18.52 -4.71
N ASP A 182 -25.45 19.65 -5.42
CA ASP A 182 -24.34 20.59 -5.65
C ASP A 182 -23.97 21.36 -4.38
N GLU A 183 -24.96 21.76 -3.58
CA GLU A 183 -24.73 22.40 -2.28
C GLU A 183 -24.06 21.45 -1.30
N ILE A 184 -24.52 20.18 -1.25
CA ILE A 184 -23.88 19.12 -0.45
C ILE A 184 -22.40 18.99 -0.85
N GLY A 185 -22.12 18.86 -2.15
CA GLY A 185 -20.75 18.73 -2.65
C GLY A 185 -19.88 19.94 -2.32
N LYS A 186 -20.39 21.17 -2.52
CA LYS A 186 -19.66 22.42 -2.20
C LYS A 186 -19.37 22.55 -0.70
N ALA A 187 -20.33 22.20 0.15
CA ALA A 187 -20.14 22.24 1.59
C ALA A 187 -19.04 21.25 2.01
N ILE A 188 -19.11 20.00 1.55
CA ILE A 188 -18.10 18.98 1.87
C ILE A 188 -16.71 19.41 1.38
N ALA A 189 -16.60 19.91 0.14
CA ALA A 189 -15.35 20.42 -0.42
C ALA A 189 -14.76 21.57 0.42
N ARG A 190 -15.60 22.49 0.91
CA ARG A 190 -15.17 23.59 1.78
C ARG A 190 -14.58 23.11 3.10
N PHE A 191 -15.20 22.13 3.76
CA PHE A 191 -14.77 21.67 5.08
C PHE A 191 -13.59 20.70 5.03
N PHE A 192 -13.52 19.84 4.00
CA PHE A 192 -12.49 18.80 3.89
C PHE A 192 -11.41 19.10 2.86
N ARG A 193 -11.48 20.26 2.19
CA ARG A 193 -10.54 20.68 1.13
C ARG A 193 -10.42 19.67 -0.01
N VAL A 194 -11.52 18.99 -0.32
CA VAL A 194 -11.63 18.09 -1.46
C VAL A 194 -11.61 18.94 -2.73
N ARG A 195 -10.68 18.66 -3.66
CA ARG A 195 -10.53 19.42 -4.91
C ARG A 195 -11.51 18.99 -6.00
#